data_AF-A0A1Z9MTH5-F1
#
_entry.id   AF-A0A1Z9MTH5-F1
#
_cell.length_a   1.000
_cell.length_b   1.000
_cell.length_c   1.000
_cell.angle_alpha   90.00
_cell.angle_beta   90.00
_cell.angle_gamma   90.00
#
_symmetry.space_group_name_H-M   'P 1'
#
loop_
_entity.id
_entity.type
_entity.pdbx_description
1 polymer ?
#
loop_
_entity_poly.entity_id
_entity_poly.type
_entity_poly.pdbx_seq_one_letter_code
_entity_poly.pdbx_strand_id
1 'polypeptide(L)'
;MDTNQKVEIVELEEYENVSKTSTPLRFQQPFVWYMKWASSIVLIIAMVMTTNNMYPYNMYLQCIGVAGWLVVSIIWNDRALIIVNAVAVAIFLNGIFQYLTRG
;
A
#
# COMPACT_ATOMS: atom_id res chain seq x y z
N MET A 1 -27.97 -6.00 -44.26
CA MET A 1 -27.53 -6.64 -43.01
C MET A 1 -28.73 -7.39 -42.49
N ASP A 2 -28.68 -8.73 -42.50
CA ASP A 2 -29.81 -9.55 -42.09
C ASP A 2 -30.00 -9.47 -40.56
N THR A 3 -31.21 -9.76 -40.08
CA THR A 3 -31.56 -9.67 -38.67
C THR A 3 -30.77 -10.66 -37.81
N ASN A 4 -30.39 -11.81 -38.37
CA ASN A 4 -29.65 -12.86 -37.66
C ASN A 4 -28.23 -12.43 -37.36
N GLN A 5 -27.55 -11.76 -38.30
CA GLN A 5 -26.24 -11.19 -38.12
C GLN A 5 -26.25 -10.12 -37.02
N LYS A 6 -27.33 -9.34 -36.87
CA LYS A 6 -27.43 -8.37 -35.77
C LYS A 6 -27.58 -9.03 -34.41
N VAL A 7 -28.32 -10.13 -34.33
CA VAL A 7 -28.46 -10.91 -33.08
C VAL A 7 -27.13 -11.56 -32.72
N GLU A 8 -26.42 -12.11 -33.70
CA GLU A 8 -25.09 -12.69 -33.51
C GLU A 8 -24.09 -11.63 -33.00
N ILE A 9 -23.98 -10.45 -33.64
CA ILE A 9 -23.08 -9.37 -33.19
C ILE A 9 -23.39 -8.89 -31.76
N VAL A 10 -24.66 -8.80 -31.38
CA VAL A 10 -25.09 -8.41 -30.02
C VAL A 10 -24.72 -9.48 -29.00
N GLU A 11 -24.86 -10.76 -29.35
CA GLU A 11 -24.40 -11.88 -28.52
C GLU A 11 -22.86 -11.90 -28.41
N LEU A 12 -22.14 -11.50 -29.47
CA LEU A 12 -20.69 -11.35 -29.45
C LEU A 12 -20.21 -10.21 -28.54
N GLU A 13 -20.91 -9.07 -28.54
CA GLU A 13 -20.60 -7.96 -27.64
C GLU A 13 -20.89 -8.30 -26.16
N GLU A 14 -21.87 -9.17 -25.87
CA GLU A 14 -22.21 -9.56 -24.50
C GLU A 14 -21.20 -10.54 -23.89
N TYR A 15 -20.59 -11.43 -24.68
CA TYR A 15 -19.55 -12.34 -24.19
C TYR A 15 -18.13 -11.76 -24.23
N GLU A 16 -17.87 -10.70 -25.01
CA GLU A 16 -16.55 -10.07 -25.13
C GLU A 16 -16.26 -9.05 -24.00
N ASN A 17 -16.55 -9.39 -22.74
CA ASN A 17 -16.04 -8.60 -21.61
C ASN A 17 -16.10 -9.31 -20.25
N VAL A 18 -15.11 -10.15 -19.97
CA VAL A 18 -14.72 -10.45 -18.57
C VAL A 18 -13.24 -10.26 -18.29
N SER A 19 -12.43 -9.98 -19.31
CA SER A 19 -11.02 -9.60 -19.15
C SER A 19 -10.79 -8.09 -19.22
N LYS A 20 -11.81 -7.27 -18.93
CA LYS A 20 -11.51 -5.95 -18.34
C LYS A 20 -10.78 -6.22 -17.04
N THR A 21 -9.46 -6.29 -17.17
CA THR A 21 -8.53 -6.44 -16.08
C THR A 21 -8.93 -5.36 -15.08
N SER A 22 -9.46 -5.76 -13.93
CA SER A 22 -9.85 -4.88 -12.83
C SER A 22 -8.66 -4.14 -12.21
N THR A 23 -7.53 -4.04 -12.92
CA THR A 23 -6.46 -3.10 -12.65
C THR A 23 -6.95 -1.75 -13.16
N PRO A 24 -7.45 -0.84 -12.29
CA PRO A 24 -7.84 0.48 -12.74
C PRO A 24 -6.65 1.11 -13.45
N LEU A 25 -6.91 1.69 -14.63
CA LEU A 25 -5.92 2.34 -15.47
C LEU A 25 -4.97 3.18 -14.60
N ARG A 26 -3.68 2.86 -14.73
CA ARG A 26 -2.48 3.64 -14.32
C ARG A 26 -2.61 5.17 -14.51
N PHE A 27 -3.58 5.63 -15.29
CA PHE A 27 -3.80 6.99 -15.73
C PHE A 27 -4.60 7.89 -14.77
N GLN A 28 -5.50 7.35 -13.92
CA GLN A 28 -6.37 8.21 -13.10
C GLN A 28 -5.75 8.68 -11.76
N GLN A 29 -4.66 8.03 -11.28
CA GLN A 29 -4.03 8.36 -10.00
C GLN A 29 -2.49 8.13 -10.03
N PRO A 30 -1.72 8.89 -10.85
CA PRO A 30 -0.26 8.72 -10.93
C PRO A 30 0.43 8.91 -9.57
N PHE A 31 -0.15 9.76 -8.72
CA PHE A 31 0.35 10.02 -7.37
C PHE A 31 0.22 8.79 -6.46
N VAL A 32 -0.92 8.10 -6.51
CA VAL A 32 -1.16 6.89 -5.71
C VAL A 32 -0.25 5.76 -6.19
N TRP A 33 -0.01 5.64 -7.49
CA TRP A 33 0.92 4.64 -8.03
C TRP A 33 2.35 4.85 -7.54
N TYR A 34 2.88 6.07 -7.61
CA TYR A 34 4.25 6.35 -7.17
C TYR A 34 4.40 6.19 -5.66
N MET A 35 3.39 6.58 -4.90
CA MET A 35 3.39 6.47 -3.45
C MET A 35 3.35 5.01 -2.96
N LYS A 36 2.72 4.07 -3.69
CA LYS A 36 2.83 2.63 -3.40
C LYS A 36 4.30 2.17 -3.43
N TRP A 37 5.02 2.57 -4.46
CA TRP A 37 6.43 2.19 -4.63
C TRP A 37 7.34 2.91 -3.65
N ALA A 38 7.13 4.21 -3.45
CA ALA A 38 7.88 5.00 -2.48
C ALA A 38 7.80 4.35 -1.10
N SER A 39 6.61 3.98 -0.67
CA SER A 39 6.44 3.48 0.69
C SER A 39 6.86 2.00 0.83
N SER A 40 6.85 1.19 -0.24
CA SER A 40 7.48 -0.14 -0.25
C SER A 40 9.00 -0.06 -0.14
N ILE A 41 9.62 0.89 -0.86
CA ILE A 41 11.07 1.13 -0.79
C ILE A 41 11.47 1.59 0.61
N VAL A 42 10.71 2.51 1.21
CA VAL A 42 10.94 2.99 2.57
C VAL A 42 10.84 1.85 3.59
N LEU A 43 9.86 0.95 3.46
CA LEU A 43 9.74 -0.25 4.32
C LEU A 43 10.94 -1.18 4.19
N ILE A 44 11.39 -1.45 2.97
CA ILE A 44 12.57 -2.32 2.73
C ILE A 44 13.83 -1.69 3.36
N ILE A 45 14.02 -0.39 3.18
CA ILE A 45 15.15 0.34 3.80
C ILE A 45 15.06 0.25 5.33
N ALA A 46 13.87 0.44 5.91
CA ALA A 46 13.66 0.33 7.35
C ALA A 46 13.96 -1.09 7.88
N MET A 47 13.58 -2.14 7.14
CA MET A 47 13.90 -3.53 7.50
C MET A 47 15.40 -3.81 7.44
N VAL A 48 16.10 -3.37 6.39
CA VAL A 48 17.55 -3.55 6.24
C VAL A 48 18.32 -2.84 7.36
N MET A 49 17.87 -1.64 7.74
CA MET A 49 18.49 -0.87 8.83
C MET A 49 18.25 -1.53 10.19
N THR A 50 17.06 -2.09 10.43
CA THR A 50 16.73 -2.88 11.63
C THR A 50 17.73 -4.03 11.83
N THR A 51 18.10 -4.73 10.76
CA THR A 51 19.08 -5.84 10.81
C THR A 51 20.50 -5.38 11.17
N ASN A 52 20.84 -4.10 10.99
CA ASN A 52 22.15 -3.55 11.34
C ASN A 52 22.31 -3.22 12.84
N ASN A 53 21.29 -3.48 13.68
CA ASN A 53 21.33 -3.40 15.15
C ASN A 53 21.88 -2.08 15.75
N MET A 54 21.84 -0.97 15.01
CA MET A 54 22.17 0.38 15.47
C MET A 54 21.04 0.94 16.34
N TYR A 55 21.00 0.52 17.61
CA TYR A 55 20.23 1.21 18.64
C TYR A 55 20.90 2.56 18.96
N PRO A 56 20.15 3.69 19.01
CA PRO A 56 18.69 3.87 18.94
C PRO A 56 18.15 4.37 17.58
N TYR A 57 19.02 4.69 16.61
CA TYR A 57 18.61 5.25 15.31
C TYR A 57 17.66 4.35 14.53
N ASN A 58 17.80 3.02 14.66
CA ASN A 58 16.92 2.04 14.01
C ASN A 58 15.44 2.17 14.37
N MET A 59 15.11 2.58 15.60
CA MET A 59 13.71 2.72 16.02
C MET A 59 13.05 3.97 15.43
N TYR A 60 13.80 5.07 15.31
CA TYR A 60 13.32 6.29 14.64
C TYR A 60 13.06 6.03 13.15
N LEU A 61 13.94 5.29 12.49
CA LEU A 61 13.81 4.94 11.08
C LEU A 61 12.65 3.99 10.81
N GLN A 62 12.41 3.00 11.67
CA GLN A 62 11.20 2.17 11.60
C GLN A 62 9.94 3.01 11.82
N CYS A 63 9.94 3.94 12.77
CA CYS A 63 8.78 4.81 13.02
C CYS A 63 8.45 5.68 11.79
N ILE A 64 9.46 6.27 11.14
CA ILE A 64 9.30 7.03 9.89
C ILE A 64 8.77 6.12 8.77
N GLY A 65 9.26 4.89 8.66
CA GLY A 65 8.83 3.96 7.63
C GLY A 65 7.37 3.52 7.78
N VAL A 66 6.93 3.22 9.00
CA VAL A 66 5.53 2.87 9.26
C VAL A 66 4.61 4.09 9.15
N ALA A 67 5.06 5.29 9.57
CA ALA A 67 4.31 6.52 9.36
C ALA A 67 4.10 6.83 7.87
N GLY A 68 5.12 6.61 7.03
CA GLY A 68 5.00 6.70 5.58
C GLY A 68 3.98 5.72 4.99
N TRP A 69 3.96 4.46 5.49
CA TRP A 69 2.99 3.45 5.06
C TRP A 69 1.56 3.77 5.55
N LEU A 70 1.41 4.36 6.74
CA LEU A 70 0.14 4.81 7.30
C LEU A 70 -0.53 5.89 6.44
N VAL A 71 0.23 6.85 5.90
CA VAL A 71 -0.29 7.87 4.96
C VAL A 71 -0.81 7.21 3.68
N VAL A 72 -0.11 6.19 3.15
CA VAL A 72 -0.57 5.43 1.98
C VAL A 72 -1.87 4.68 2.29
N SER A 73 -1.96 4.05 3.46
CA SER A 73 -3.17 3.35 3.91
C SER A 73 -4.38 4.28 3.97
N ILE A 74 -4.21 5.51 4.47
CA ILE A 74 -5.28 6.52 4.53
C ILE A 74 -5.75 6.89 3.12
N ILE A 75 -4.83 7.05 2.17
CA ILE A 75 -5.16 7.43 0.79
C ILE A 75 -5.90 6.32 0.04
N TRP A 76 -5.57 5.06 0.33
CA TRP A 76 -6.33 3.92 -0.19
C TRP A 76 -7.68 3.72 0.51
N ASN A 77 -7.92 4.43 1.61
CA ASN A 77 -9.11 4.30 2.47
C ASN A 77 -9.40 2.83 2.86
N ASP A 78 -8.34 2.01 2.93
CA ASP A 78 -8.43 0.60 3.30
C ASP A 78 -8.31 0.49 4.82
N ARG A 79 -9.43 0.19 5.47
CA ARG A 79 -9.55 0.15 6.93
C ARG A 79 -8.60 -0.87 7.57
N ALA A 80 -8.37 -2.01 6.91
CA ALA A 80 -7.49 -3.05 7.46
C ALA A 80 -6.04 -2.57 7.44
N LEU A 81 -5.59 -1.99 6.31
CA LEU A 81 -4.23 -1.46 6.16
C LEU A 81 -3.94 -0.27 7.09
N ILE A 82 -4.96 0.55 7.41
CA ILE A 82 -4.83 1.65 8.36
C ILE A 82 -4.61 1.13 9.78
N ILE A 83 -5.44 0.17 10.22
CA ILE A 83 -5.39 -0.36 11.59
C ILE A 83 -4.06 -1.03 11.88
N VAL A 84 -3.58 -1.90 10.98
CA VAL A 84 -2.31 -2.63 11.20
C VAL A 84 -1.12 -1.69 11.30
N ASN A 85 -1.05 -0.64 10.46
CA ASN A 85 0.02 0.34 10.52
C ASN A 85 -0.08 1.25 11.76
N ALA A 86 -1.29 1.63 12.16
CA ALA A 86 -1.50 2.43 13.37
C ALA A 86 -1.06 1.67 14.63
N VAL A 87 -1.39 0.38 14.72
CA VAL A 87 -0.93 -0.50 15.80
C VAL A 87 0.59 -0.66 15.77
N ALA A 88 1.19 -0.84 14.59
CA ALA A 88 2.64 -0.92 14.45
C ALA A 88 3.34 0.37 14.96
N VAL A 89 2.84 1.56 14.61
CA VAL A 89 3.36 2.84 15.15
C VAL A 89 3.25 2.88 16.68
N ALA A 90 2.13 2.43 17.25
CA ALA A 90 1.95 2.39 18.70
C ALA A 90 2.95 1.44 19.38
N ILE A 91 3.25 0.29 18.78
CA ILE A 91 4.27 -0.65 19.29
C ILE A 91 5.65 -0.01 19.24
N PHE A 92 6.02 0.65 18.14
CA PHE A 92 7.32 1.31 18.03
C PHE A 92 7.47 2.48 19.01
N LEU A 93 6.43 3.29 19.19
CA LEU A 93 6.40 4.34 20.21
C LEU A 93 6.60 3.77 21.61
N ASN A 94 5.88 2.70 21.96
CA ASN A 94 6.06 2.02 23.25
C ASN A 94 7.49 1.50 23.41
N GLY A 95 8.09 0.95 22.36
CA GLY A 95 9.49 0.57 22.35
C GLY A 95 10.43 1.74 22.63
N ILE A 96 10.21 2.91 22.02
CA ILE A 96 11.01 4.12 22.24
C ILE A 96 10.84 4.63 23.68
N PHE A 97 9.61 4.69 24.18
CA PHE A 97 9.32 5.06 25.57
C PHE A 97 10.02 4.10 26.53
N GLN A 98 9.94 2.79 26.28
CA GLN A 98 10.61 1.81 27.12
C GLN A 98 12.13 1.93 27.07
N TYR A 99 12.72 2.23 25.91
CA TYR A 99 14.14 2.52 25.79
C TYR A 99 14.53 3.77 26.58
N LEU A 100 13.75 4.86 26.49
CA LEU A 100 13.98 6.09 27.24
C LEU A 100 13.83 5.90 28.76
N THR A 101 12.94 4.99 29.20
CA THR A 101 12.69 4.75 30.63
C THR A 101 13.63 3.70 31.24
N ARG A 102 14.21 2.80 30.41
CA ARG A 102 15.20 1.79 30.83
C ARG A 102 16.66 2.21 30.60
N GLY A 103 16.88 3.29 29.86
CA GLY A 103 18.17 3.93 29.64
C GLY A 103 18.53 4.92 30.74
#